data_AF-A0A957ZBG2-F1
#
_entry.id   AF-A0A957ZBG2-F1
#
_cell.length_a   1.000
_cell.length_b   1.000
_cell.length_c   1.000
_cell.angle_alpha   90.00
_cell.angle_beta   90.00
_cell.angle_gamma   90.00
#
_symmetry.space_group_name_H-M   'P 1'
#
loop_
_entity.id
_entity.type
_entity.pdbx_description
1 polymer ?
#
loop_
_entity_poly.entity_id
_entity_poly.type
_entity_poly.pdbx_seq_one_letter_code
_entity_poly.pdbx_strand_id
1 'polypeptide(L)'
;LTDGMTLETAQGGQLVIDLSDGAKVNGINISVPDVMADNGVIHVIDAVLTPPTEEEAAAEEPAPEETEAATMDIVDTAIAAGNFTTLIKAL
;
A
#
# COMPACT_ATOMS: atom_id res chain seq x y z
N LEU A 1 11.23 -3.33 20.87
CA LEU A 1 11.35 -2.65 19.55
C LEU A 1 12.82 -2.64 19.12
N THR A 2 13.09 -2.72 17.82
CA THR A 2 14.44 -2.59 17.26
C THR A 2 14.47 -1.41 16.28
N ASP A 3 15.62 -0.75 16.15
CA ASP A 3 15.79 0.37 15.23
C ASP A 3 15.66 -0.10 13.77
N GLY A 4 14.89 0.64 12.97
CA GLY A 4 14.58 0.30 11.58
C GLY A 4 13.60 -0.86 11.40
N MET A 5 12.88 -1.26 12.45
CA MET A 5 11.90 -2.34 12.38
C MET A 5 10.64 -1.91 11.64
N THR A 6 10.21 -2.68 10.64
CA THR A 6 8.91 -2.53 9.98
C THR A 6 7.87 -3.47 10.62
N LEU A 7 6.67 -2.95 10.90
CA LEU A 7 5.54 -3.66 11.48
C LEU A 7 4.35 -3.58 10.53
N GLU A 8 3.65 -4.70 10.34
CA GLU A 8 2.40 -4.73 9.60
C GLU A 8 1.22 -4.35 10.52
N THR A 9 0.35 -3.46 10.06
CA THR A 9 -0.90 -3.11 10.75
C THR A 9 -1.97 -4.14 10.43
N ALA A 10 -3.00 -4.24 11.27
CA ALA A 10 -4.13 -5.13 11.01
C ALA A 10 -4.90 -4.82 9.71
N GLN A 11 -4.64 -3.65 9.10
CA GLN A 11 -5.22 -3.22 7.82
C GLN A 11 -4.28 -3.52 6.63
N GLY A 12 -3.13 -4.16 6.84
CA GLY A 12 -2.14 -4.47 5.80
C GLY A 12 -1.18 -3.32 5.47
N GLY A 13 -1.20 -2.23 6.24
CA GLY A 13 -0.24 -1.13 6.08
C GLY A 13 1.08 -1.38 6.82
N GLN A 14 2.12 -0.62 6.52
CA GLN A 14 3.43 -0.74 7.20
C GLN A 14 3.69 0.44 8.14
N LEU A 15 4.28 0.15 9.29
CA LEU A 15 4.78 1.12 10.26
C LEU A 15 6.27 0.93 10.46
N VAL A 16 7.05 2.00 10.38
CA VAL A 16 8.49 1.97 10.62
C VAL A 16 8.80 2.51 12.02
N ILE A 17 9.65 1.80 12.75
CA ILE A 17 10.15 2.20 14.06
C ILE A 17 11.55 2.77 13.91
N ASP A 18 11.74 3.97 14.41
CA ASP A 18 13.02 4.67 14.49
C ASP A 18 13.39 4.85 15.97
N LEU A 19 14.57 4.39 16.37
CA LEU A 19 15.12 4.54 17.72
C LEU A 19 16.40 5.40 17.72
N SER A 20 16.79 5.96 16.57
CA SER A 20 18.04 6.71 16.39
C SER A 20 18.05 8.04 17.16
N ASP A 21 16.89 8.69 17.29
CA ASP A 21 16.72 9.96 18.01
C ASP A 21 15.47 9.91 18.90
N GLY A 22 15.46 8.94 19.82
CA GLY A 22 14.30 8.60 20.64
C GLY A 22 13.33 7.67 19.92
N ALA A 23 12.43 7.04 20.69
CA ALA A 23 11.51 6.05 20.13
C ALA A 23 10.41 6.73 19.33
N LYS A 24 10.37 6.46 18.02
CA LYS A 24 9.41 7.03 17.08
C LYS A 24 8.76 5.93 16.24
N VAL A 25 7.50 6.13 15.88
CA VAL A 25 6.76 5.32 14.93
C VAL A 25 6.28 6.21 13.80
N ASN A 26 6.72 5.93 12.56
CA ASN A 26 6.41 6.74 11.37
C ASN A 26 6.64 8.27 11.61
N GLY A 27 7.73 8.61 12.30
CA GLY A 27 8.08 10.00 12.66
C GLY A 27 7.36 10.58 13.89
N ILE A 28 6.40 9.87 14.49
CA ILE A 28 5.67 10.27 15.69
C ILE A 28 6.38 9.75 16.94
N ASN A 29 6.57 10.62 17.95
CA ASN A 29 7.21 10.22 19.21
C ASN A 29 6.33 9.26 20.03
N ILE A 30 6.98 8.23 20.58
CA ILE A 30 6.43 7.31 21.56
C ILE A 30 6.74 7.88 22.95
N SER A 31 5.71 8.36 23.66
CA SER A 31 5.85 8.95 24.99
C SER A 31 6.05 7.92 26.09
N VAL A 32 5.40 6.75 25.99
CA VAL A 32 5.61 5.62 26.92
C VAL A 32 5.71 4.32 26.14
N PRO A 33 6.91 3.73 26.02
CA PRO A 33 7.07 2.41 25.42
C PRO A 33 6.78 1.27 26.42
N ASP A 34 6.51 0.08 25.89
CA ASP A 34 6.53 -1.19 26.63
C ASP A 34 5.55 -1.33 27.82
N VAL A 35 4.30 -0.88 27.66
CA VAL A 35 3.26 -1.11 28.67
C VAL A 35 2.70 -2.54 28.52
N MET A 36 2.99 -3.39 29.51
CA MET A 36 2.51 -4.78 29.53
C MET A 36 1.00 -4.86 29.68
N ALA A 37 0.34 -5.58 28.78
CA ALA A 37 -1.07 -5.93 28.84
C ALA A 37 -1.25 -7.46 28.76
N ASP A 38 -2.43 -7.96 29.13
CA ASP A 38 -2.70 -9.40 29.17
C ASP A 38 -2.56 -10.09 27.80
N ASN A 39 -2.74 -9.32 26.72
CA ASN A 39 -2.76 -9.79 25.34
C ASN A 39 -1.66 -9.19 24.46
N GLY A 40 -0.69 -8.47 25.03
CA GLY A 40 0.37 -7.85 24.26
C GLY A 40 1.06 -6.69 24.96
N VAL A 41 1.60 -5.77 24.16
CA VAL A 41 2.35 -4.61 24.62
C VAL A 41 1.78 -3.35 23.99
N ILE A 42 1.46 -2.37 24.82
CA ILE A 42 0.91 -1.07 24.39
C ILE A 42 2.04 -0.03 24.38
N HIS A 43 2.06 0.79 23.34
CA HIS A 43 2.96 1.93 23.19
C HIS A 43 2.11 3.20 23.09
N VAL A 44 2.40 4.19 23.94
CA VAL A 44 1.68 5.47 23.95
C VAL A 44 2.37 6.44 23.00
N ILE A 45 1.61 7.07 22.12
CA ILE A 45 2.08 8.04 21.13
C ILE A 45 1.35 9.37 21.27
N ASP A 46 2.02 10.45 20.89
CA ASP A 46 1.52 11.81 21.09
C ASP A 46 0.73 12.37 19.89
N ALA A 47 0.58 11.59 18.81
CA ALA A 47 -0.18 11.97 17.63
C ALA A 47 -1.01 10.81 17.07
N VAL A 48 -1.89 11.12 16.12
CA VAL A 48 -2.77 10.15 15.45
C VAL A 48 -2.07 9.60 14.21
N LEU A 49 -2.07 8.28 14.06
CA LEU A 49 -1.66 7.63 12.81
C LEU A 49 -2.78 7.78 11.78
N THR A 50 -2.47 8.38 10.64
CA THR A 50 -3.37 8.41 9.48
C THR A 50 -3.23 7.10 8.69
N PRO A 51 -4.32 6.60 8.09
CA PRO A 51 -4.23 5.43 7.23
C PRO A 51 -3.26 5.69 6.07
N PRO A 52 -2.53 4.66 5.60
CA PRO A 52 -1.69 4.79 4.41
C PRO A 52 -2.58 5.20 3.24
N THR A 53 -2.11 6.16 2.43
CA THR A 53 -2.76 6.46 1.14
C THR A 53 -2.61 5.27 0.21
N GLU A 54 -3.53 5.08 -0.74
CA GLU A 54 -3.56 3.91 -1.65
C GLU A 54 -2.24 3.69 -2.41
N GLU A 55 -1.40 4.74 -2.56
CA GLU A 55 -0.04 4.68 -3.12
C GLU A 55 0.98 3.94 -2.24
N GLU A 56 0.82 3.93 -0.91
CA GLU A 56 1.78 3.32 0.03
C GLU A 56 1.32 1.93 0.52
N ALA A 57 0.02 1.65 0.49
CA ALA A 57 -0.55 0.35 0.89
C ALA A 57 -0.36 -0.77 -0.14
N ALA A 58 -0.01 -0.42 -1.39
CA ALA A 58 0.14 -1.37 -2.50
C ALA A 58 1.56 -1.94 -2.66
N ALA A 59 2.50 -1.62 -1.76
CA ALA A 59 3.92 -1.95 -1.94
C ALA A 59 4.34 -3.36 -1.48
N GLU A 60 3.47 -4.18 -0.88
CA GLU A 60 3.81 -5.54 -0.43
C GLU A 60 2.86 -6.67 -0.86
N GLU A 61 1.82 -6.41 -1.65
CA GLU A 61 1.32 -7.46 -2.54
C GLU A 61 2.28 -7.54 -3.74
N PRO A 62 2.67 -8.74 -4.22
CA PRO A 62 3.30 -8.81 -5.53
C PRO A 62 2.33 -8.11 -6.45
N ALA A 63 2.81 -7.06 -7.11
CA ALA A 63 2.05 -6.35 -8.13
C ALA A 63 1.21 -7.39 -8.87
N PRO A 64 -0.13 -7.23 -9.01
CA PRO A 64 -0.68 -7.76 -10.23
C PRO A 64 0.20 -7.09 -11.27
N GLU A 65 1.00 -7.88 -11.98
CA GLU A 65 1.71 -7.38 -13.15
C GLU A 65 0.67 -6.47 -13.82
N GLU A 66 0.97 -5.18 -13.89
CA GLU A 66 0.32 -4.32 -14.84
C GLU A 66 0.75 -4.90 -16.19
N THR A 67 0.11 -6.01 -16.58
CA THR A 67 -0.11 -6.29 -17.97
C THR A 67 -0.74 -5.01 -18.45
N GLU A 68 0.01 -4.31 -19.29
CA GLU A 68 -0.40 -3.17 -20.08
C GLU A 68 -1.71 -3.53 -20.82
N ALA A 69 -2.82 -3.52 -20.10
CA ALA A 69 -4.14 -3.81 -20.60
C ALA A 69 -4.74 -2.51 -21.13
N ALA A 70 -3.98 -1.75 -21.92
CA ALA A 70 -4.48 -0.61 -22.68
C ALA A 70 -3.45 -0.08 -23.69
N THR A 71 -2.85 -0.94 -24.52
CA THR A 71 -2.44 -0.49 -25.87
C THR A 71 -3.25 -1.14 -26.98
N MET A 72 -4.24 -1.97 -26.65
CA MET A 72 -5.24 -2.39 -27.63
C MET A 72 -6.23 -1.25 -27.83
N ASP A 73 -6.20 -0.64 -29.01
CA ASP A 73 -7.17 0.37 -29.39
C ASP A 73 -8.56 -0.28 -29.52
N ILE A 74 -9.60 0.53 -29.47
CA ILE A 74 -10.98 0.09 -29.72
C ILE A 74 -11.11 -0.60 -31.08
N VAL A 75 -10.28 -0.21 -32.06
CA VAL A 75 -10.20 -0.83 -33.39
C VAL A 75 -9.67 -2.25 -33.30
N ASP A 76 -8.61 -2.50 -32.52
CA ASP A 76 -8.00 -3.83 -32.37
C ASP A 76 -8.94 -4.81 -31.68
N THR A 77 -9.65 -4.34 -30.65
CA THR A 77 -10.67 -5.13 -29.94
C THR A 77 -11.84 -5.48 -30.86
N ALA A 78 -12.27 -4.54 -31.71
CA ALA A 78 -13.35 -4.75 -32.67
C ALA A 78 -12.99 -5.71 -33.82
N ILE A 79 -11.71 -5.71 -34.26
CA ILE A 79 -11.19 -6.69 -35.22
C ILE A 79 -11.21 -8.09 -34.61
N ALA A 80 -10.70 -8.25 -33.39
CA ALA A 80 -10.65 -9.54 -32.70
C ALA A 80 -12.05 -10.13 -32.46
N ALA A 81 -13.03 -9.29 -32.13
CA ALA A 81 -14.42 -9.71 -31.92
C ALA A 81 -15.17 -10.04 -33.23
N GLY A 82 -14.62 -9.73 -34.40
CA GLY A 82 -15.18 -10.06 -35.71
C GLY A 82 -16.50 -9.36 -36.09
N ASN A 83 -17.09 -8.55 -35.20
CA ASN A 83 -18.44 -8.03 -35.33
C ASN A 83 -18.56 -6.69 -36.08
N PHE A 84 -17.44 -5.99 -36.38
CA PHE A 84 -17.48 -4.61 -36.90
C PHE A 84 -16.70 -4.37 -38.20
N THR A 85 -16.43 -5.43 -38.98
CA THR A 85 -15.63 -5.36 -40.22
C THR A 85 -16.17 -4.40 -41.28
N THR A 86 -17.47 -4.09 -41.29
CA THR A 86 -18.07 -3.11 -42.20
C THR A 86 -17.69 -1.67 -41.85
N LEU A 87 -17.57 -1.36 -40.56
CA LEU A 87 -17.26 0.00 -40.09
C LEU A 87 -15.77 0.33 -40.27
N ILE A 88 -14.90 -0.67 -40.16
CA ILE A 88 -13.46 -0.55 -40.42
C ILE A 88 -13.19 -0.29 -41.91
N LYS A 89 -13.98 -0.87 -42.83
CA LYS A 89 -13.83 -0.63 -44.28
C LYS A 89 -14.25 0.77 -44.73
N ALA A 90 -14.97 1.52 -43.88
CA ALA A 90 -15.47 2.85 -44.18
C ALA A 90 -14.61 3.97 -43.56
N LEU A 91 -13.59 3.61 -42.78
CA LEU A 91 -12.57 4.50 -42.23
C LEU A 91 -11.35 4.51 -43.16
#